data_AF-A0A545U9Z0-F1
#
_entry.id   AF-A0A545U9Z0-F1
#
_cell.length_a   1.000
_cell.length_b   1.000
_cell.length_c   1.000
_cell.angle_alpha   90.00
_cell.angle_beta   90.00
_cell.angle_gamma   90.00
#
_symmetry.space_group_name_H-M   'P 1'
#
loop_
_entity.id
_entity.type
_entity.pdbx_description
1 polymer ?
#
loop_
_entity_poly.entity_id
_entity_poly.type
_entity_poly.pdbx_seq_one_letter_code
_entity_poly.pdbx_strand_id
1 'polypeptide(L)'
;MNTNYVFCSAICLALTLGNAAFSDNSSANHHHAAKGDLADMQPGDNPSTTVHKQTQEEALAQDLELVANAKGWTIAEAAADFKAAEAIGAIAVRLAATRPDLYVGSVLAEEPGGVPSLYVKGTGEKDVYDLVAKSGIEVNIVEKQPYSFDELEQRKLQVHSTLAEMGYENIATSFDFQAGGKIHAAVSRQYGLPEQASQLRSTLPKSLRDDVSITVSDEPVAVDLFAYGGMAVRDDGVFECTAGWSVENGAGTTGVTTAGHCTGINQIEHPGIGLHAMTHQSEHRGIWGDIEWKTTVAIESAEFYATAASIRDVTSIEPRAGISVGESICFYGRSSNSRDCSFDVSATSVSCTVSGVFNDRLVRMNGNSAIGGDSGGGWSFNFRAYGSVKGICGGGSVFSVADLYDEALGVTVRTQ
;
A
#
# COMPACT_ATOMS: atom_id res chain seq x y z
N MET A 1 28.48 12.44 -76.88
CA MET A 1 27.60 13.07 -75.88
C MET A 1 28.19 12.75 -74.50
N ASN A 2 29.34 13.29 -74.09
CA ASN A 2 29.70 14.71 -73.89
C ASN A 2 28.89 15.30 -72.72
N THR A 3 29.38 15.19 -71.48
CA THR A 3 30.31 16.11 -70.75
C THR A 3 29.55 17.23 -70.00
N ASN A 4 29.89 17.60 -68.76
CA ASN A 4 31.24 17.86 -68.21
C ASN A 4 31.50 17.34 -66.77
N TYR A 5 32.79 17.25 -66.43
CA TYR A 5 33.37 17.22 -65.07
C TYR A 5 33.55 18.65 -64.52
N VAL A 6 33.94 18.79 -63.23
CA VAL A 6 35.18 19.50 -62.77
C VAL A 6 35.22 19.62 -61.22
N PHE A 7 36.28 19.03 -60.61
CA PHE A 7 37.08 19.41 -59.40
C PHE A 7 36.39 20.01 -58.11
N CYS A 8 37.01 20.07 -56.91
CA CYS A 8 38.41 19.90 -56.51
C CYS A 8 38.62 19.46 -55.04
N SER A 9 39.80 18.89 -54.76
CA SER A 9 40.59 18.88 -53.51
C SER A 9 40.02 18.44 -52.15
N ALA A 10 40.90 17.77 -51.38
CA ALA A 10 40.78 17.52 -49.94
C ALA A 10 41.54 18.57 -49.11
N ILE A 11 41.32 18.58 -47.79
CA ILE A 11 42.26 19.10 -46.77
C ILE A 11 42.01 18.35 -45.46
N CYS A 12 43.07 18.06 -44.70
CA CYS A 12 42.96 17.49 -43.36
C CYS A 12 42.72 18.60 -42.33
N LEU A 13 41.90 18.32 -41.31
CA LEU A 13 42.10 18.95 -40.00
C LEU A 13 41.69 17.99 -38.88
N ALA A 14 42.64 17.60 -38.04
CA ALA A 14 42.35 16.98 -36.76
C ALA A 14 42.13 18.10 -35.73
N LEU A 15 41.06 18.02 -34.95
CA LEU A 15 40.82 18.92 -33.83
C LEU A 15 40.37 18.11 -32.60
N THR A 16 41.29 17.98 -31.66
CA THR A 16 41.07 17.34 -30.36
C THR A 16 40.40 18.31 -29.39
N LEU A 17 39.09 18.17 -29.20
CA LEU A 17 38.31 18.73 -28.10
C LEU A 17 37.25 17.67 -27.75
N GLY A 18 37.00 17.32 -26.49
CA GLY A 18 37.67 17.66 -25.23
C GLY A 18 36.87 17.02 -24.09
N ASN A 19 37.51 16.49 -23.04
CA ASN A 19 36.80 15.76 -21.99
C ASN A 19 35.90 16.71 -21.17
N ALA A 20 34.61 16.75 -21.51
CA ALA A 20 33.58 17.30 -20.64
C ALA A 20 33.36 16.32 -19.48
N ALA A 21 33.90 16.65 -18.30
CA ALA A 21 33.61 15.91 -17.09
C ALA A 21 32.12 16.11 -16.75
N PHE A 22 31.33 15.05 -16.87
CA PHE A 22 29.97 15.05 -16.33
C PHE A 22 30.08 15.03 -14.80
N SER A 23 29.55 16.07 -14.17
CA SER A 23 29.54 16.19 -12.71
C SER A 23 28.36 15.41 -12.17
N ASP A 24 28.56 14.13 -11.82
CA ASP A 24 27.58 13.37 -11.04
C ASP A 24 27.35 14.07 -9.69
N ASN A 25 26.22 14.76 -9.58
CA ASN A 25 25.74 15.37 -8.34
C ASN A 25 24.49 14.64 -7.82
N SER A 26 24.54 13.31 -7.84
CA SER A 26 23.58 12.45 -7.15
C SER A 26 23.92 12.44 -5.65
N SER A 27 23.49 13.47 -4.93
CA SER A 27 23.59 13.53 -3.47
C SER A 27 22.61 12.53 -2.83
N ALA A 28 22.98 11.25 -2.85
CA ALA A 28 22.26 10.20 -2.17
C ALA A 28 22.31 10.45 -0.65
N ASN A 29 21.22 10.96 -0.09
CA ASN A 29 21.03 11.06 1.35
C ASN A 29 20.83 9.66 1.95
N HIS A 30 21.94 8.92 2.06
CA HIS A 30 22.01 7.71 2.86
C HIS A 30 21.86 8.10 4.34
N HIS A 31 20.61 8.19 4.80
CA HIS A 31 20.31 8.07 6.21
C HIS A 31 20.76 6.69 6.67
N HIS A 32 21.92 6.63 7.34
CA HIS A 32 22.36 5.45 8.05
C HIS A 32 21.35 5.17 9.18
N ALA A 33 20.41 4.28 8.91
CA ALA A 33 19.69 3.56 9.95
C ALA A 33 20.73 2.77 10.76
N ALA A 34 21.12 3.33 11.90
CA ALA A 34 22.07 2.69 12.80
C ALA A 34 21.44 1.40 13.33
N LYS A 35 22.11 0.27 13.19
CA LYS A 35 21.77 -0.95 13.93
C LYS A 35 22.11 -0.72 15.40
N GLY A 36 21.17 -0.15 16.15
CA GLY A 36 21.17 -0.20 17.60
C GLY A 36 20.78 -1.59 18.06
N ASP A 37 21.52 -2.17 19.00
CA ASP A 37 21.14 -3.44 19.63
C ASP A 37 19.87 -3.23 20.47
N LEU A 38 18.78 -3.92 20.11
CA LEU A 38 17.47 -3.85 20.78
C LEU A 38 17.45 -4.49 22.19
N ALA A 39 18.62 -4.66 22.82
CA ALA A 39 18.82 -5.51 23.99
C ALA A 39 18.87 -4.77 25.35
N ASP A 40 18.94 -3.44 25.37
CA ASP A 40 19.20 -2.67 26.61
C ASP A 40 18.36 -1.37 26.74
N MET A 41 17.11 -1.38 26.26
CA MET A 41 16.12 -0.36 26.65
C MET A 41 15.64 -0.61 28.08
N GLN A 42 16.38 -0.09 29.07
CA GLN A 42 15.96 -0.14 30.46
C GLN A 42 14.69 0.72 30.69
N PRO A 43 13.77 0.30 31.59
CA PRO A 43 12.56 1.04 31.91
C PRO A 43 12.86 2.25 32.81
N GLY A 44 13.45 3.29 32.23
CA GLY A 44 13.69 4.58 32.87
C GLY A 44 12.43 5.44 32.92
N ASP A 45 12.11 5.97 34.10
CA ASP A 45 11.16 7.04 34.42
C ASP A 45 9.91 7.16 33.53
N ASN A 46 8.76 6.70 34.04
CA ASN A 46 7.44 7.08 33.51
C ASN A 46 7.17 8.58 33.79
N PRO A 47 7.16 9.48 32.79
CA PRO A 47 6.27 10.64 32.88
C PRO A 47 4.82 10.15 32.91
N SER A 48 3.89 10.96 33.41
CA SER A 48 2.45 10.66 33.32
C SER A 48 2.00 10.77 31.86
N THR A 49 2.12 9.67 31.10
CA THR A 49 1.74 9.56 29.68
C THR A 49 0.22 9.53 29.50
N THR A 50 -0.44 10.65 29.84
CA THR A 50 -1.81 10.92 29.41
C THR A 50 -1.82 11.01 27.89
N VAL A 51 -2.22 9.93 27.24
CA VAL A 51 -2.28 9.82 25.77
C VAL A 51 -3.26 10.86 25.25
N HIS A 52 -2.81 11.72 24.33
CA HIS A 52 -3.64 12.80 23.78
C HIS A 52 -4.67 12.22 22.81
N LYS A 53 -5.95 12.31 23.14
CA LYS A 53 -7.02 12.00 22.20
C LYS A 53 -7.25 13.20 21.30
N GLN A 54 -6.83 13.08 20.05
CA GLN A 54 -6.92 14.15 19.06
C GLN A 54 -8.38 14.44 18.67
N THR A 55 -8.64 15.67 18.28
CA THR A 55 -9.87 16.04 17.56
C THR A 55 -9.71 15.82 16.05
N GLN A 56 -10.82 15.82 15.30
CA GLN A 56 -10.79 15.72 13.84
C GLN A 56 -10.04 16.89 13.16
N GLU A 57 -10.02 18.07 13.78
CA GLU A 57 -9.24 19.22 13.31
C GLU A 57 -7.73 19.00 13.53
N GLU A 58 -7.33 18.55 14.73
CA GLU A 58 -5.92 18.25 15.04
C GLU A 58 -5.35 17.08 14.22
N ALA A 59 -6.14 16.03 13.99
CA ALA A 59 -5.73 14.87 13.21
C ALA A 59 -5.57 15.20 11.71
N LEU A 60 -6.52 15.95 11.15
CA LEU A 60 -6.44 16.43 9.77
C LEU A 60 -5.25 17.39 9.61
N ALA A 61 -5.06 18.34 10.54
CA ALA A 61 -3.93 19.25 10.51
C ALA A 61 -2.58 18.50 10.56
N GLN A 62 -2.45 17.49 11.44
CA GLN A 62 -1.24 16.68 11.54
C GLN A 62 -0.96 15.90 10.24
N ASP A 63 -1.96 15.24 9.67
CA ASP A 63 -1.74 14.41 8.47
C ASP A 63 -1.45 15.27 7.24
N LEU A 64 -2.10 16.43 7.11
CA LEU A 64 -1.78 17.42 6.08
C LEU A 64 -0.39 18.04 6.25
N GLU A 65 0.06 18.28 7.49
CA GLU A 65 1.42 18.74 7.78
C GLU A 65 2.47 17.67 7.44
N LEU A 66 2.20 16.40 7.73
CA LEU A 66 3.10 15.28 7.38
C LEU A 66 3.22 15.11 5.86
N VAL A 67 2.10 15.12 5.12
CA VAL A 67 2.11 15.07 3.64
C VAL A 67 2.82 16.29 3.05
N ALA A 68 2.52 17.49 3.54
CA ALA A 68 3.16 18.73 3.07
C ALA A 68 4.69 18.70 3.27
N ASN A 69 5.16 18.34 4.46
CA ASN A 69 6.57 18.23 4.77
C ASN A 69 7.28 17.13 3.95
N ALA A 70 6.63 16.00 3.69
CA ALA A 70 7.21 14.91 2.92
C ALA A 70 7.33 15.22 1.42
N LYS A 71 6.29 15.83 0.82
CA LYS A 71 6.25 16.18 -0.60
C LYS A 71 6.90 17.54 -0.93
N GLY A 72 7.25 18.34 0.08
CA GLY A 72 7.75 19.71 -0.09
C GLY A 72 6.67 20.72 -0.49
N TRP A 73 5.39 20.36 -0.29
CA TRP A 73 4.22 21.18 -0.56
C TRP A 73 3.90 22.13 0.62
N THR A 74 2.99 23.08 0.40
CA THR A 74 2.30 23.78 1.50
C THR A 74 1.14 22.95 2.05
N ILE A 75 0.73 23.25 3.29
CA ILE A 75 -0.48 22.65 3.91
C ILE A 75 -1.74 22.92 3.08
N ALA A 76 -1.81 24.04 2.35
CA ALA A 76 -2.94 24.37 1.48
C ALA A 76 -3.00 23.50 0.22
N GLU A 77 -1.83 23.12 -0.31
CA GLU A 77 -1.69 22.19 -1.45
C GLU A 77 -2.04 20.75 -1.04
N ALA A 78 -1.51 20.28 0.10
CA ALA A 78 -1.93 19.00 0.68
C ALA A 78 -3.44 18.93 0.96
N ALA A 79 -4.04 20.05 1.43
CA ALA A 79 -5.49 20.13 1.67
C ALA A 79 -6.32 20.12 0.38
N ALA A 80 -5.77 20.64 -0.73
CA ALA A 80 -6.40 20.57 -2.05
C ALA A 80 -6.33 19.15 -2.62
N ASP A 81 -5.20 18.46 -2.43
CA ASP A 81 -4.98 17.07 -2.85
C ASP A 81 -5.89 16.08 -2.09
N PHE A 82 -5.93 16.14 -0.75
CA PHE A 82 -6.86 15.35 0.06
C PHE A 82 -8.33 15.58 -0.34
N LYS A 83 -8.71 16.83 -0.67
CA LYS A 83 -10.06 17.13 -1.16
C LYS A 83 -10.34 16.54 -2.55
N ALA A 84 -9.32 16.41 -3.41
CA ALA A 84 -9.45 15.71 -4.69
C ALA A 84 -9.64 14.21 -4.49
N ALA A 85 -8.92 13.60 -3.53
CA ALA A 85 -9.07 12.19 -3.13
C ALA A 85 -10.50 11.87 -2.67
N GLU A 86 -11.04 12.61 -1.68
CA GLU A 86 -12.42 12.44 -1.20
C GLU A 86 -13.45 12.48 -2.34
N ALA A 87 -13.26 13.41 -3.29
CA ALA A 87 -14.21 13.66 -4.37
C ALA A 87 -14.09 12.64 -5.52
N ILE A 88 -12.90 12.17 -5.87
CA ILE A 88 -12.73 11.12 -6.89
C ILE A 88 -13.08 9.73 -6.34
N GLY A 89 -12.74 9.44 -5.08
CA GLY A 89 -13.08 8.19 -4.40
C GLY A 89 -14.59 7.99 -4.31
N ALA A 90 -15.34 9.02 -3.93
CA ALA A 90 -16.81 8.98 -3.92
C ALA A 90 -17.44 8.66 -5.30
N ILE A 91 -16.81 9.10 -6.40
CA ILE A 91 -17.21 8.76 -7.77
C ILE A 91 -16.83 7.31 -8.10
N ALA A 92 -15.60 6.90 -7.76
CA ALA A 92 -15.06 5.57 -8.03
C ALA A 92 -15.86 4.46 -7.31
N VAL A 93 -16.12 4.61 -6.00
CA VAL A 93 -17.02 3.72 -5.22
C VAL A 93 -18.39 3.63 -5.87
N ARG A 94 -18.97 4.77 -6.27
CA ARG A 94 -20.31 4.76 -6.88
C ARG A 94 -20.31 4.09 -8.25
N LEU A 95 -19.26 4.27 -9.06
CA LEU A 95 -19.16 3.64 -10.38
C LEU A 95 -18.92 2.13 -10.25
N ALA A 96 -17.99 1.69 -9.40
CA ALA A 96 -17.72 0.27 -9.14
C ALA A 96 -18.98 -0.48 -8.67
N ALA A 97 -19.76 0.11 -7.75
CA ALA A 97 -20.97 -0.48 -7.22
C ALA A 97 -22.16 -0.53 -8.23
N THR A 98 -22.10 0.22 -9.34
CA THR A 98 -23.21 0.27 -10.33
C THR A 98 -22.84 -0.22 -11.73
N ARG A 99 -21.57 -0.16 -12.11
CA ARG A 99 -20.98 -0.53 -13.41
C ARG A 99 -19.59 -1.18 -13.23
N PRO A 100 -19.47 -2.32 -12.53
CA PRO A 100 -18.19 -3.04 -12.40
C PRO A 100 -17.66 -3.56 -13.75
N ASP A 101 -18.53 -3.63 -14.77
CA ASP A 101 -18.18 -3.89 -16.16
C ASP A 101 -17.38 -2.75 -16.83
N LEU A 102 -17.50 -1.52 -16.32
CA LEU A 102 -16.82 -0.32 -16.85
C LEU A 102 -15.70 0.21 -15.95
N TYR A 103 -15.79 0.05 -14.63
CA TYR A 103 -14.82 0.61 -13.68
C TYR A 103 -13.42 0.00 -13.86
N VAL A 104 -12.36 0.83 -13.80
CA VAL A 104 -10.96 0.40 -13.93
C VAL A 104 -10.08 0.93 -12.79
N GLY A 105 -10.29 2.18 -12.38
CA GLY A 105 -9.53 2.82 -11.31
C GLY A 105 -9.65 4.35 -11.31
N SER A 106 -9.11 4.97 -10.26
CA SER A 106 -8.96 6.42 -10.11
C SER A 106 -7.52 6.79 -9.79
N VAL A 107 -7.09 7.97 -10.25
CA VAL A 107 -5.73 8.50 -10.08
C VAL A 107 -5.80 9.99 -9.76
N LEU A 108 -5.03 10.43 -8.77
CA LEU A 108 -4.83 11.85 -8.50
C LEU A 108 -3.93 12.52 -9.55
N ALA A 109 -3.86 13.84 -9.52
CA ALA A 109 -2.84 14.56 -10.28
C ALA A 109 -1.48 14.45 -9.56
N GLU A 110 -0.39 14.43 -10.33
CA GLU A 110 0.98 14.45 -9.79
C GLU A 110 1.30 15.75 -9.04
N GLU A 111 0.68 16.85 -9.47
CA GLU A 111 0.78 18.19 -8.87
C GLU A 111 -0.49 18.52 -8.06
N PRO A 112 -0.37 19.12 -6.87
CA PRO A 112 -1.47 19.31 -5.94
C PRO A 112 -2.56 20.24 -6.48
N GLY A 113 -3.82 19.81 -6.37
CA GLY A 113 -4.97 20.54 -6.91
C GLY A 113 -5.14 20.44 -8.43
N GLY A 114 -4.37 19.59 -9.12
CA GLY A 114 -4.64 19.21 -10.50
C GLY A 114 -5.93 18.38 -10.67
N VAL A 115 -6.38 18.21 -11.91
CA VAL A 115 -7.63 17.49 -12.22
C VAL A 115 -7.42 15.97 -12.08
N PRO A 116 -8.13 15.28 -11.17
CA PRO A 116 -8.03 13.83 -11.01
C PRO A 116 -8.62 13.09 -12.22
N SER A 117 -8.18 11.85 -12.43
CA SER A 117 -8.55 11.03 -13.58
C SER A 117 -9.33 9.78 -13.18
N LEU A 118 -10.45 9.52 -13.85
CA LEU A 118 -11.28 8.33 -13.71
C LEU A 118 -11.12 7.44 -14.95
N TYR A 119 -10.65 6.21 -14.76
CA TYR A 119 -10.34 5.29 -15.86
C TYR A 119 -11.53 4.36 -16.10
N VAL A 120 -11.97 4.27 -17.37
CA VAL A 120 -13.13 3.47 -17.78
C VAL A 120 -12.85 2.57 -18.99
N LYS A 121 -13.39 1.36 -18.94
CA LYS A 121 -13.30 0.37 -20.02
C LYS A 121 -14.15 0.79 -21.22
N GLY A 122 -13.61 0.67 -22.43
CA GLY A 122 -14.34 1.04 -23.65
C GLY A 122 -14.71 2.54 -23.72
N THR A 123 -15.78 2.89 -24.42
CA THR A 123 -16.28 4.28 -24.47
C THR A 123 -17.14 4.56 -23.25
N GLY A 124 -17.00 5.74 -22.65
CA GLY A 124 -17.82 6.14 -21.49
C GLY A 124 -19.30 6.23 -21.86
N GLU A 125 -20.14 5.58 -21.06
CA GLU A 125 -21.59 5.67 -21.22
C GLU A 125 -22.17 6.93 -20.54
N LYS A 126 -23.40 7.32 -20.90
CA LYS A 126 -24.01 8.57 -20.41
C LYS A 126 -24.16 8.59 -18.88
N ASP A 127 -24.35 7.45 -18.24
CA ASP A 127 -24.41 7.30 -16.78
C ASP A 127 -23.09 7.69 -16.10
N VAL A 128 -21.93 7.38 -16.70
CA VAL A 128 -20.60 7.80 -16.22
C VAL A 128 -20.46 9.32 -16.25
N TYR A 129 -20.77 9.96 -17.40
CA TYR A 129 -20.74 11.42 -17.52
C TYR A 129 -21.74 12.11 -16.58
N ASP A 130 -22.95 11.54 -16.46
CA ASP A 130 -23.98 12.03 -15.54
C ASP A 130 -23.63 11.80 -14.06
N LEU A 131 -22.71 10.88 -13.72
CA LEU A 131 -22.20 10.68 -12.37
C LEU A 131 -21.14 11.73 -12.05
N VAL A 132 -20.14 11.88 -12.92
CA VAL A 132 -19.09 12.91 -12.79
C VAL A 132 -19.69 14.31 -12.72
N ALA A 133 -20.62 14.67 -13.61
CA ALA A 133 -21.26 15.98 -13.61
C ALA A 133 -22.07 16.30 -12.35
N LYS A 134 -22.50 15.29 -11.57
CA LYS A 134 -23.21 15.47 -10.29
C LYS A 134 -22.26 15.65 -9.10
N SER A 135 -20.99 15.29 -9.22
CA SER A 135 -19.99 15.45 -8.15
C SER A 135 -19.68 16.91 -7.83
N GLY A 136 -19.81 17.80 -8.82
CA GLY A 136 -19.42 19.20 -8.71
C GLY A 136 -17.91 19.47 -8.83
N ILE A 137 -17.09 18.44 -9.09
CA ILE A 137 -15.66 18.60 -9.43
C ILE A 137 -15.40 18.34 -10.92
N GLU A 138 -14.29 18.87 -11.42
CA GLU A 138 -13.76 18.49 -12.74
C GLU A 138 -13.01 17.17 -12.62
N VAL A 139 -13.26 16.24 -13.57
CA VAL A 139 -12.62 14.92 -13.63
C VAL A 139 -12.30 14.60 -15.08
N ASN A 140 -11.07 14.16 -15.33
CA ASN A 140 -10.64 13.65 -16.62
C ASN A 140 -11.10 12.19 -16.79
N ILE A 141 -12.09 11.92 -17.64
CA ILE A 141 -12.56 10.56 -17.92
C ILE A 141 -11.65 9.92 -18.98
N VAL A 142 -10.78 9.01 -18.53
CA VAL A 142 -9.82 8.30 -19.39
C VAL A 142 -10.49 7.04 -19.96
N GLU A 143 -11.11 7.21 -21.11
CA GLU A 143 -11.76 6.14 -21.87
C GLU A 143 -10.77 5.11 -22.45
N LYS A 144 -11.36 4.07 -23.06
CA LYS A 144 -10.77 3.09 -23.96
C LYS A 144 -9.73 2.19 -23.29
N GLN A 145 -9.85 2.02 -21.97
CA GLN A 145 -9.14 0.96 -21.29
C GLN A 145 -9.60 -0.40 -21.80
N PRO A 146 -8.68 -1.36 -21.98
CA PRO A 146 -8.99 -2.67 -22.56
C PRO A 146 -9.72 -3.61 -21.60
N TYR A 147 -9.57 -3.40 -20.29
CA TYR A 147 -10.05 -4.30 -19.23
C TYR A 147 -10.71 -3.50 -18.10
N SER A 148 -11.69 -4.07 -17.41
CA SER A 148 -12.20 -3.56 -16.12
C SER A 148 -11.31 -3.99 -14.96
N PHE A 149 -11.51 -3.42 -13.77
CA PHE A 149 -10.77 -3.78 -12.55
C PHE A 149 -10.82 -5.28 -12.28
N ASP A 150 -12.00 -5.91 -12.36
CA ASP A 150 -12.17 -7.36 -12.16
C ASP A 150 -11.41 -8.22 -13.18
N GLU A 151 -11.31 -7.77 -14.44
CA GLU A 151 -10.54 -8.45 -15.48
C GLU A 151 -9.02 -8.29 -15.26
N LEU A 152 -8.59 -7.12 -14.77
CA LEU A 152 -7.20 -6.88 -14.38
C LEU A 152 -6.79 -7.74 -13.18
N GLU A 153 -7.66 -7.85 -12.16
CA GLU A 153 -7.48 -8.74 -11.01
C GLU A 153 -7.31 -10.20 -11.46
N GLN A 154 -8.19 -10.70 -12.33
CA GLN A 154 -8.13 -12.07 -12.86
C GLN A 154 -6.85 -12.32 -13.69
N ARG A 155 -6.44 -11.37 -14.53
CA ARG A 155 -5.21 -11.47 -15.34
C ARG A 155 -3.96 -11.47 -14.46
N LYS A 156 -3.89 -10.59 -13.45
CA LYS A 156 -2.83 -10.52 -12.42
C LYS A 156 -2.73 -11.85 -11.66
N LEU A 157 -3.86 -12.38 -11.19
CA LEU A 157 -3.93 -13.67 -10.50
C LEU A 157 -3.37 -14.82 -11.36
N GLN A 158 -3.72 -14.88 -12.65
CA GLN A 158 -3.22 -15.94 -13.54
C GLN A 158 -1.69 -15.92 -13.69
N VAL A 159 -1.06 -14.73 -13.68
CA VAL A 159 0.42 -14.63 -13.66
C VAL A 159 0.98 -15.12 -12.33
N HIS A 160 0.36 -14.75 -11.20
CA HIS A 160 0.81 -15.17 -9.88
C HIS A 160 0.76 -16.69 -9.70
N SER A 161 -0.37 -17.32 -10.03
CA SER A 161 -0.52 -18.78 -9.96
C SER A 161 0.50 -19.49 -10.85
N THR A 162 0.77 -18.99 -12.06
CA THR A 162 1.80 -19.60 -12.93
C THR A 162 3.20 -19.55 -12.31
N LEU A 163 3.55 -18.47 -11.59
CA LEU A 163 4.84 -18.35 -10.90
C LEU A 163 4.90 -19.24 -9.64
N ALA A 164 3.80 -19.38 -8.91
CA ALA A 164 3.69 -20.28 -7.76
C ALA A 164 3.76 -21.77 -8.17
N GLU A 165 3.12 -22.15 -9.28
CA GLU A 165 3.21 -23.49 -9.90
C GLU A 165 4.64 -23.84 -10.35
N MET A 166 5.47 -22.84 -10.63
CA MET A 166 6.91 -23.03 -10.90
C MET A 166 7.76 -23.21 -9.62
N GLY A 167 7.17 -23.09 -8.43
CA GLY A 167 7.82 -23.31 -7.14
C GLY A 167 8.39 -22.07 -6.46
N TYR A 168 8.10 -20.85 -6.93
CA TYR A 168 8.56 -19.64 -6.27
C TYR A 168 7.83 -19.40 -4.94
N GLU A 169 8.57 -19.33 -3.85
CA GLU A 169 8.03 -19.15 -2.49
C GLU A 169 7.83 -17.67 -2.11
N ASN A 170 8.45 -16.75 -2.86
CA ASN A 170 8.39 -15.31 -2.63
C ASN A 170 8.11 -14.60 -3.96
N ILE A 171 6.87 -14.16 -4.14
CA ILE A 171 6.32 -13.60 -5.38
C ILE A 171 5.53 -12.33 -5.04
N ALA A 172 5.65 -11.29 -5.86
CA ALA A 172 4.77 -10.13 -5.88
C ALA A 172 4.18 -9.93 -7.29
N THR A 173 2.89 -9.64 -7.41
CA THR A 173 2.26 -9.26 -8.69
C THR A 173 1.26 -8.13 -8.52
N SER A 174 1.43 -7.02 -9.25
CA SER A 174 0.47 -5.92 -9.37
C SER A 174 0.10 -5.67 -10.83
N PHE A 175 -0.89 -4.83 -11.10
CA PHE A 175 -1.12 -4.27 -12.43
C PHE A 175 -1.00 -2.74 -12.43
N ASP A 176 -0.62 -2.19 -13.58
CA ASP A 176 -0.69 -0.77 -13.92
C ASP A 176 -1.80 -0.61 -14.97
N PHE A 177 -2.92 -0.02 -14.54
CA PHE A 177 -4.06 0.26 -15.42
C PHE A 177 -3.84 1.51 -16.29
N GLN A 178 -2.96 2.44 -15.89
CA GLN A 178 -2.63 3.63 -16.67
C GLN A 178 -1.81 3.27 -17.91
N ALA A 179 -0.90 2.29 -17.81
CA ALA A 179 -0.17 1.73 -18.94
C ALA A 179 -0.95 0.66 -19.74
N GLY A 180 -2.29 0.62 -19.62
CA GLY A 180 -3.17 -0.25 -20.40
C GLY A 180 -3.40 -1.64 -19.82
N GLY A 181 -3.19 -1.83 -18.51
CA GLY A 181 -3.37 -3.12 -17.84
C GLY A 181 -2.13 -4.02 -17.91
N LYS A 182 -0.94 -3.41 -17.90
CA LYS A 182 0.33 -4.14 -17.80
C LYS A 182 0.46 -4.77 -16.43
N ILE A 183 1.08 -5.95 -16.38
CA ILE A 183 1.31 -6.67 -15.13
C ILE A 183 2.78 -6.55 -14.75
N HIS A 184 3.02 -6.23 -13.49
CA HIS A 184 4.35 -6.15 -12.89
C HIS A 184 4.50 -7.30 -11.91
N ALA A 185 5.36 -8.26 -12.24
CA ALA A 185 5.74 -9.35 -11.37
C ALA A 185 7.15 -9.12 -10.81
N ALA A 186 7.38 -9.53 -9.57
CA ALA A 186 8.71 -9.68 -8.99
C ALA A 186 8.81 -11.02 -8.25
N VAL A 187 9.97 -11.65 -8.30
CA VAL A 187 10.27 -12.87 -7.53
C VAL A 187 11.64 -12.74 -6.86
N SER A 188 11.79 -13.32 -5.67
CA SER A 188 13.11 -13.52 -5.07
C SER A 188 13.87 -14.59 -5.86
N ARG A 189 15.19 -14.47 -5.97
CA ARG A 189 16.03 -15.54 -6.54
C ARG A 189 16.01 -16.74 -5.60
N GLN A 190 15.71 -17.92 -6.17
CA GLN A 190 15.54 -19.16 -5.43
C GLN A 190 16.31 -20.28 -6.15
N TYR A 191 17.07 -21.06 -5.38
CA TYR A 191 18.01 -22.04 -5.95
C TYR A 191 17.27 -23.11 -6.77
N GLY A 192 17.72 -23.32 -8.01
CA GLY A 192 17.14 -24.30 -8.93
C GLY A 192 16.01 -23.78 -9.81
N LEU A 193 15.54 -22.53 -9.62
CA LEU A 193 14.50 -21.91 -10.45
C LEU A 193 15.08 -20.94 -11.51
N PRO A 194 14.34 -20.56 -12.57
CA PRO A 194 14.87 -19.76 -13.68
C PRO A 194 15.24 -18.31 -13.31
N GLU A 195 16.53 -18.01 -13.20
CA GLU A 195 17.03 -16.70 -12.76
C GLU A 195 16.80 -15.54 -13.77
N GLN A 196 16.30 -15.83 -14.98
CA GLN A 196 16.12 -14.83 -16.04
C GLN A 196 14.65 -14.52 -16.32
N ALA A 197 14.27 -13.24 -16.23
CA ALA A 197 12.93 -12.73 -16.56
C ALA A 197 12.43 -13.10 -17.97
N SER A 198 13.34 -13.30 -18.93
CA SER A 198 13.04 -13.80 -20.28
C SER A 198 12.53 -15.25 -20.27
N GLN A 199 13.09 -16.10 -19.43
CA GLN A 199 12.70 -17.51 -19.26
C GLN A 199 11.36 -17.59 -18.53
N LEU A 200 11.18 -16.84 -17.43
CA LEU A 200 9.92 -16.77 -16.68
C LEU A 200 8.75 -16.29 -17.56
N ARG A 201 8.94 -15.23 -18.36
CA ARG A 201 7.92 -14.76 -19.31
C ARG A 201 7.59 -15.77 -20.41
N SER A 202 8.46 -16.74 -20.68
CA SER A 202 8.23 -17.77 -21.69
C SER A 202 7.34 -18.93 -21.23
N THR A 203 7.15 -19.12 -19.91
CA THR A 203 6.24 -20.14 -19.36
C THR A 203 4.80 -19.64 -19.28
N LEU A 204 4.59 -18.34 -19.03
CA LEU A 204 3.27 -17.70 -18.89
C LEU A 204 2.29 -18.01 -20.04
N PRO A 205 0.96 -17.97 -19.82
CA PRO A 205 -0.04 -18.08 -20.88
C PRO A 205 0.22 -17.10 -22.04
N LYS A 206 0.06 -17.56 -23.29
CA LYS A 206 0.41 -16.76 -24.48
C LYS A 206 -0.28 -15.38 -24.50
N SER A 207 -1.50 -15.30 -23.99
CA SER A 207 -2.33 -14.09 -23.88
C SER A 207 -1.82 -13.02 -22.89
N LEU A 208 -0.78 -13.32 -22.11
CA LEU A 208 -0.23 -12.43 -21.08
C LEU A 208 1.23 -12.05 -21.30
N ARG A 209 1.97 -12.75 -22.19
CA ARG A 209 3.44 -12.62 -22.30
C ARG A 209 3.91 -11.22 -22.66
N ASP A 210 3.17 -10.54 -23.53
CA ASP A 210 3.56 -9.22 -24.05
C ASP A 210 3.14 -8.09 -23.09
N ASP A 211 2.17 -8.35 -22.20
CA ASP A 211 1.65 -7.41 -21.19
C ASP A 211 2.40 -7.49 -19.85
N VAL A 212 3.27 -8.50 -19.65
CA VAL A 212 3.95 -8.78 -18.37
C VAL A 212 5.42 -8.33 -18.39
N SER A 213 5.78 -7.58 -17.35
CA SER A 213 7.16 -7.34 -16.92
C SER A 213 7.49 -8.19 -15.69
N ILE A 214 8.74 -8.69 -15.59
CA ILE A 214 9.19 -9.54 -14.48
C ILE A 214 10.55 -9.07 -13.99
N THR A 215 10.67 -8.87 -12.67
CA THR A 215 11.93 -8.59 -11.96
C THR A 215 12.35 -9.81 -11.15
N VAL A 216 13.66 -10.11 -11.12
CA VAL A 216 14.24 -11.15 -10.24
C VAL A 216 15.20 -10.46 -9.27
N SER A 217 14.88 -10.51 -7.97
CA SER A 217 15.59 -9.79 -6.91
C SER A 217 16.55 -10.72 -6.14
N ASP A 218 17.67 -10.19 -5.65
CA ASP A 218 18.48 -10.85 -4.62
C ASP A 218 17.87 -10.68 -3.22
N GLU A 219 17.25 -9.54 -2.95
CA GLU A 219 16.54 -9.25 -1.70
C GLU A 219 15.12 -9.84 -1.69
N PRO A 220 14.55 -10.22 -0.52
CA PRO A 220 13.19 -10.73 -0.41
C PRO A 220 12.15 -9.78 -1.02
N VAL A 221 11.47 -10.20 -2.08
CA VAL A 221 10.47 -9.35 -2.75
C VAL A 221 9.20 -9.14 -1.92
N ALA A 222 8.96 -9.97 -0.90
CA ALA A 222 7.87 -9.80 0.05
C ALA A 222 8.21 -10.44 1.41
N VAL A 223 7.67 -9.88 2.50
CA VAL A 223 7.85 -10.39 3.88
C VAL A 223 6.57 -10.23 4.72
N ASP A 224 6.52 -10.90 5.87
CA ASP A 224 5.41 -11.01 6.83
C ASP A 224 5.67 -10.14 8.09
N LEU A 225 4.73 -9.24 8.45
CA LEU A 225 4.76 -8.33 9.61
C LEU A 225 3.32 -8.02 10.17
N PHE A 226 3.15 -7.45 11.38
CA PHE A 226 2.42 -8.08 12.51
C PHE A 226 1.49 -7.25 13.54
N ALA A 227 0.12 -7.35 13.66
CA ALA A 227 -0.86 -6.93 14.79
C ALA A 227 -2.03 -5.82 14.87
N TYR A 228 -2.58 -5.37 16.09
CA TYR A 228 -3.81 -4.52 16.52
C TYR A 228 -3.80 -3.00 17.13
N GLY A 229 -4.73 -2.11 16.79
CA GLY A 229 -4.93 -0.73 17.35
C GLY A 229 -3.75 0.28 17.44
N GLY A 230 -2.64 0.10 16.73
CA GLY A 230 -1.38 0.86 16.92
C GLY A 230 -0.56 0.54 18.19
N MET A 231 -1.02 -0.35 19.07
CA MET A 231 -0.32 -0.71 20.33
C MET A 231 0.76 -1.80 20.12
N ALA A 232 1.00 -2.65 21.12
CA ALA A 232 1.97 -3.76 21.09
C ALA A 232 1.31 -5.07 21.55
N VAL A 233 1.61 -6.18 20.89
CA VAL A 233 1.24 -7.53 21.34
C VAL A 233 2.45 -8.46 21.33
N ARG A 234 2.32 -9.55 22.08
CA ARG A 234 3.42 -10.41 22.50
C ARG A 234 3.05 -11.90 22.43
N ASP A 235 4.03 -12.74 22.10
CA ASP A 235 4.00 -14.18 22.38
C ASP A 235 4.88 -14.44 23.59
N ASP A 236 4.33 -15.08 24.62
CA ASP A 236 4.96 -15.39 25.91
C ASP A 236 5.81 -14.24 26.54
N GLY A 237 5.41 -12.99 26.28
CA GLY A 237 6.06 -11.77 26.78
C GLY A 237 7.09 -11.13 25.85
N VAL A 238 7.46 -11.77 24.73
CA VAL A 238 8.33 -11.21 23.69
C VAL A 238 7.51 -10.29 22.78
N PHE A 239 7.98 -9.06 22.51
CA PHE A 239 7.35 -8.21 21.50
C PHE A 239 7.70 -8.72 20.09
N GLU A 240 6.67 -9.04 19.33
CA GLU A 240 6.80 -9.44 17.92
C GLU A 240 5.99 -8.53 16.99
N CYS A 241 4.98 -7.82 17.52
CA CYS A 241 3.81 -7.45 16.74
C CYS A 241 3.25 -6.03 17.10
N THR A 242 3.32 -5.09 16.15
CA THR A 242 2.80 -3.69 16.11
C THR A 242 1.35 -3.52 15.70
N ALA A 243 0.74 -2.53 16.32
CA ALA A 243 -0.67 -2.64 16.51
C ALA A 243 -1.49 -2.23 15.17
N GLY A 244 -2.56 -2.86 14.65
CA GLY A 244 -3.57 -2.49 13.61
C GLY A 244 -4.98 -1.92 14.01
N TRP A 245 -6.07 -2.73 14.17
CA TRP A 245 -7.46 -2.25 14.47
C TRP A 245 -8.27 -2.97 15.59
N SER A 246 -9.34 -2.33 16.08
CA SER A 246 -10.44 -2.93 16.88
C SER A 246 -11.61 -3.36 15.97
N VAL A 247 -12.22 -4.52 16.24
CA VAL A 247 -13.28 -5.13 15.41
C VAL A 247 -14.46 -5.68 16.23
N GLU A 248 -15.59 -5.88 15.56
CA GLU A 248 -16.78 -6.52 16.11
C GLU A 248 -17.37 -7.52 15.10
N ASN A 249 -17.83 -8.68 15.58
CA ASN A 249 -18.48 -9.69 14.74
C ASN A 249 -20.01 -9.51 14.68
N GLY A 250 -20.68 -10.21 13.78
CA GLY A 250 -22.15 -10.15 13.62
C GLY A 250 -23.00 -10.63 14.82
N ALA A 251 -22.37 -11.04 15.94
CA ALA A 251 -23.01 -11.36 17.21
C ALA A 251 -22.70 -10.32 18.32
N GLY A 252 -22.04 -9.21 18.00
CA GLY A 252 -21.63 -8.18 18.96
C GLY A 252 -20.43 -8.58 19.83
N THR A 253 -19.66 -9.60 19.43
CA THR A 253 -18.41 -9.94 20.12
C THR A 253 -17.32 -9.00 19.63
N THR A 254 -16.78 -8.20 20.54
CA THR A 254 -15.67 -7.28 20.25
C THR A 254 -14.32 -7.99 20.35
N GLY A 255 -13.32 -7.43 19.67
CA GLY A 255 -11.97 -7.94 19.66
C GLY A 255 -11.05 -7.01 18.87
N VAL A 256 -9.89 -7.53 18.53
CA VAL A 256 -8.81 -6.76 17.92
C VAL A 256 -8.15 -7.57 16.80
N THR A 257 -7.90 -6.94 15.65
CA THR A 257 -7.28 -7.62 14.49
C THR A 257 -5.79 -7.70 14.60
N THR A 258 -5.21 -8.63 13.88
CA THR A 258 -3.78 -8.71 13.70
C THR A 258 -3.48 -9.18 12.28
N ALA A 259 -2.30 -8.89 11.73
CA ALA A 259 -1.91 -9.54 10.47
C ALA A 259 -1.91 -11.06 10.69
N GLY A 260 -2.43 -11.82 9.72
CA GLY A 260 -2.79 -13.24 9.85
C GLY A 260 -1.67 -14.13 10.40
N HIS A 261 -0.44 -13.79 10.07
CA HIS A 261 0.76 -14.54 10.45
C HIS A 261 1.40 -14.18 11.80
N CYS A 262 0.76 -13.38 12.69
CA CYS A 262 1.16 -13.26 14.11
C CYS A 262 0.81 -14.55 14.90
N THR A 263 1.28 -15.69 14.39
CA THR A 263 1.10 -17.01 15.01
C THR A 263 1.79 -17.05 16.37
N GLY A 264 1.08 -17.48 17.42
CA GLY A 264 1.60 -17.55 18.80
C GLY A 264 1.05 -16.48 19.72
N ILE A 265 0.92 -15.23 19.23
CA ILE A 265 0.49 -14.05 19.99
C ILE A 265 -0.66 -14.33 20.97
N ASN A 266 -0.36 -14.13 22.25
CA ASN A 266 -1.25 -14.46 23.36
C ASN A 266 -1.41 -13.32 24.39
N GLN A 267 -0.69 -12.21 24.22
CA GLN A 267 -0.64 -11.08 25.16
C GLN A 267 -0.74 -9.72 24.47
N ILE A 268 -1.35 -8.75 25.16
CA ILE A 268 -1.68 -7.41 24.67
C ILE A 268 -1.25 -6.36 25.69
N GLU A 269 -0.52 -5.33 25.25
CA GLU A 269 0.02 -4.28 26.11
C GLU A 269 -0.82 -3.00 26.04
N HIS A 270 -1.72 -2.84 27.00
CA HIS A 270 -2.67 -1.73 27.05
C HIS A 270 -2.27 -0.71 28.13
N PRO A 271 -2.00 0.57 27.79
CA PRO A 271 -1.65 1.59 28.78
C PRO A 271 -2.67 1.72 29.92
N GLY A 272 -2.19 1.94 31.14
CA GLY A 272 -3.01 1.97 32.36
C GLY A 272 -3.51 0.60 32.88
N ILE A 273 -3.48 -0.44 32.05
CA ILE A 273 -3.83 -1.83 32.44
C ILE A 273 -2.57 -2.71 32.56
N GLY A 274 -1.62 -2.51 31.64
CA GLY A 274 -0.45 -3.37 31.47
C GLY A 274 -0.73 -4.55 30.53
N LEU A 275 0.09 -5.59 30.64
CA LEU A 275 -0.06 -6.83 29.88
C LEU A 275 -1.28 -7.63 30.36
N HIS A 276 -2.15 -8.01 29.43
CA HIS A 276 -3.22 -8.97 29.67
C HIS A 276 -3.33 -9.97 28.52
N ALA A 277 -4.16 -11.00 28.69
CA ALA A 277 -4.26 -12.11 27.73
C ALA A 277 -5.18 -11.78 26.55
N MET A 278 -4.85 -12.34 25.38
CA MET A 278 -5.67 -12.42 24.18
C MET A 278 -6.14 -13.86 23.97
N THR A 279 -7.31 -14.06 23.36
CA THR A 279 -7.76 -15.36 22.87
C THR A 279 -8.00 -15.28 21.37
N HIS A 280 -7.21 -16.03 20.59
CA HIS A 280 -7.37 -16.14 19.13
C HIS A 280 -8.75 -16.68 18.76
N GLN A 281 -9.35 -16.14 17.70
CA GLN A 281 -10.67 -16.52 17.21
C GLN A 281 -10.64 -17.10 15.79
N SER A 282 -9.97 -16.42 14.85
CA SER A 282 -9.86 -16.87 13.46
C SER A 282 -8.73 -16.15 12.71
N GLU A 283 -8.09 -16.84 11.76
CA GLU A 283 -7.07 -16.35 10.83
C GLU A 283 -7.50 -16.55 9.38
N HIS A 284 -7.13 -15.60 8.52
CA HIS A 284 -7.21 -15.69 7.07
C HIS A 284 -5.92 -15.19 6.42
N ARG A 285 -5.32 -16.02 5.56
CA ARG A 285 -4.17 -15.69 4.73
C ARG A 285 -4.47 -16.17 3.33
N GLY A 286 -4.83 -15.26 2.43
CA GLY A 286 -5.43 -15.66 1.16
C GLY A 286 -6.05 -14.52 0.36
N ILE A 287 -7.16 -14.81 -0.33
CA ILE A 287 -7.77 -13.93 -1.34
C ILE A 287 -8.38 -12.61 -0.81
N TRP A 288 -8.27 -12.34 0.49
CA TRP A 288 -8.81 -11.14 1.16
C TRP A 288 -7.74 -10.48 2.06
N GLY A 289 -6.47 -10.64 1.67
CA GLY A 289 -5.31 -10.21 2.43
C GLY A 289 -4.83 -11.23 3.46
N ASP A 290 -4.09 -10.70 4.43
CA ASP A 290 -3.39 -11.40 5.51
C ASP A 290 -3.85 -10.77 6.84
N ILE A 291 -4.79 -11.42 7.53
CA ILE A 291 -5.50 -10.86 8.68
C ILE A 291 -6.07 -11.97 9.59
N GLU A 292 -5.97 -11.81 10.91
CA GLU A 292 -6.61 -12.63 11.93
C GLU A 292 -7.25 -11.72 12.99
N TRP A 293 -7.99 -12.28 13.95
CA TRP A 293 -8.49 -11.51 15.10
C TRP A 293 -8.54 -12.31 16.40
N LYS A 294 -8.46 -11.57 17.51
CA LYS A 294 -8.40 -12.09 18.88
C LYS A 294 -9.31 -11.27 19.80
N THR A 295 -10.00 -11.91 20.74
CA THR A 295 -10.77 -11.23 21.81
C THR A 295 -9.87 -10.91 23.01
N THR A 296 -10.13 -9.82 23.74
CA THR A 296 -9.40 -9.50 24.98
C THR A 296 -10.25 -9.79 26.23
N VAL A 297 -9.79 -9.35 27.40
CA VAL A 297 -10.59 -9.25 28.64
C VAL A 297 -10.88 -7.79 29.05
N ALA A 298 -10.54 -6.84 28.19
CA ALA A 298 -10.74 -5.41 28.37
C ALA A 298 -11.94 -4.91 27.52
N ILE A 299 -12.03 -3.59 27.30
CA ILE A 299 -13.01 -3.00 26.39
C ILE A 299 -12.26 -2.56 25.12
N GLU A 300 -12.60 -3.16 23.98
CA GLU A 300 -12.03 -2.78 22.68
C GLU A 300 -12.71 -1.54 22.10
N SER A 301 -12.32 -0.35 22.57
CA SER A 301 -12.72 0.94 21.98
C SER A 301 -12.50 0.99 20.46
N ALA A 302 -13.32 1.74 19.74
CA ALA A 302 -13.08 2.09 18.34
C ALA A 302 -12.03 3.22 18.23
N GLU A 303 -10.83 2.95 18.74
CA GLU A 303 -9.71 3.90 18.85
C GLU A 303 -8.42 3.28 18.29
N PHE A 304 -7.52 4.11 17.76
CA PHE A 304 -6.19 3.70 17.29
C PHE A 304 -5.11 4.71 17.67
N TYR A 305 -3.87 4.25 17.84
CA TYR A 305 -2.72 5.15 18.01
C TYR A 305 -2.34 5.75 16.66
N ALA A 306 -2.38 7.08 16.58
CA ALA A 306 -1.82 7.82 15.46
C ALA A 306 -0.34 8.11 15.67
N THR A 307 0.09 8.30 16.91
CA THR A 307 1.51 8.38 17.30
C THR A 307 1.72 7.70 18.66
N ALA A 308 2.97 7.53 19.09
CA ALA A 308 3.30 6.99 20.43
C ALA A 308 2.54 7.65 21.60
N ALA A 309 2.21 8.94 21.45
CA ALA A 309 1.59 9.78 22.47
C ALA A 309 0.16 10.25 22.12
N SER A 310 -0.40 9.85 20.97
CA SER A 310 -1.74 10.29 20.54
C SER A 310 -2.61 9.18 19.95
N ILE A 311 -3.90 9.22 20.30
CA ILE A 311 -4.96 8.35 19.76
C ILE A 311 -6.03 9.15 19.03
N ARG A 312 -6.76 8.48 18.15
CA ARG A 312 -7.90 8.98 17.39
C ARG A 312 -9.04 7.96 17.46
N ASP A 313 -10.28 8.42 17.30
CA ASP A 313 -11.40 7.49 17.03
C ASP A 313 -11.33 6.98 15.59
N VAL A 314 -11.93 5.82 15.35
CA VAL A 314 -12.30 5.39 14.00
C VAL A 314 -13.74 5.83 13.74
N THR A 315 -13.97 6.68 12.75
CA THR A 315 -15.33 7.14 12.37
C THR A 315 -15.80 6.56 11.04
N SER A 316 -14.89 6.00 10.25
CA SER A 316 -15.17 5.43 8.93
C SER A 316 -14.11 4.40 8.51
N ILE A 317 -14.49 3.53 7.59
CA ILE A 317 -13.60 2.64 6.83
C ILE A 317 -13.52 3.21 5.41
N GLU A 318 -12.36 3.16 4.76
CA GLU A 318 -12.26 3.49 3.33
C GLU A 318 -12.70 2.29 2.48
N PRO A 319 -13.75 2.41 1.64
CA PRO A 319 -14.14 1.35 0.76
C PRO A 319 -13.04 1.03 -0.26
N ARG A 320 -12.82 -0.25 -0.58
CA ARG A 320 -11.77 -0.70 -1.50
C ARG A 320 -11.76 0.04 -2.84
N ALA A 321 -12.93 0.43 -3.32
CA ALA A 321 -13.13 1.11 -4.59
C ALA A 321 -12.95 2.64 -4.56
N GLY A 322 -12.70 3.25 -3.40
CA GLY A 322 -12.39 4.69 -3.27
C GLY A 322 -10.89 4.97 -3.24
N ILE A 323 -10.10 4.05 -2.66
CA ILE A 323 -8.63 4.08 -2.64
C ILE A 323 -8.08 4.35 -4.05
N SER A 324 -7.35 5.44 -4.22
CA SER A 324 -6.93 5.96 -5.52
C SER A 324 -5.40 5.95 -5.68
N VAL A 325 -4.90 5.76 -6.91
CA VAL A 325 -3.45 5.84 -7.17
C VAL A 325 -2.97 7.29 -7.02
N GLY A 326 -1.81 7.48 -6.38
CA GLY A 326 -1.28 8.79 -6.01
C GLY A 326 -1.76 9.34 -4.65
N GLU A 327 -2.69 8.65 -3.99
CA GLU A 327 -3.24 9.05 -2.68
C GLU A 327 -2.22 8.84 -1.55
N SER A 328 -1.97 9.88 -0.76
CA SER A 328 -1.13 9.80 0.44
C SER A 328 -1.95 9.25 1.63
N ILE A 329 -1.53 8.10 2.15
CA ILE A 329 -2.11 7.49 3.35
C ILE A 329 -1.00 7.40 4.39
N CYS A 330 -1.31 7.60 5.68
CA CYS A 330 -0.31 7.46 6.73
C CYS A 330 -0.37 6.06 7.36
N PHE A 331 0.76 5.46 7.72
CA PHE A 331 0.78 4.35 8.68
C PHE A 331 1.28 4.83 10.04
N TYR A 332 0.93 4.10 11.11
CA TYR A 332 1.63 4.20 12.40
C TYR A 332 2.21 2.84 12.78
N GLY A 333 3.53 2.82 12.99
CA GLY A 333 4.28 1.66 13.45
C GLY A 333 4.64 1.76 14.94
N ARG A 334 4.67 0.66 15.71
CA ARG A 334 5.08 0.64 17.12
C ARG A 334 6.55 0.23 17.28
N SER A 335 7.08 -0.49 16.31
CA SER A 335 8.50 -0.87 16.24
C SER A 335 9.34 0.27 15.67
N SER A 336 8.89 0.91 14.58
CA SER A 336 9.42 2.21 14.12
C SER A 336 9.01 3.37 15.03
N ASN A 337 7.93 3.20 15.79
CA ASN A 337 7.33 4.18 16.68
C ASN A 337 6.97 5.52 15.99
N SER A 338 6.72 5.48 14.67
CA SER A 338 6.61 6.64 13.79
C SER A 338 5.26 6.69 13.08
N ARG A 339 4.72 7.91 12.85
CA ARG A 339 3.65 8.15 11.88
C ARG A 339 4.26 8.72 10.61
N ASP A 340 4.05 8.04 9.50
CA ASP A 340 4.67 8.38 8.22
C ASP A 340 3.61 8.36 7.11
N CYS A 341 3.56 9.44 6.35
CA CYS A 341 2.66 9.70 5.23
C CYS A 341 3.44 10.06 3.94
N SER A 342 4.74 9.72 3.88
CA SER A 342 5.64 10.13 2.80
C SER A 342 5.53 9.33 1.50
N PHE A 343 4.67 8.30 1.48
CA PHE A 343 4.45 7.43 0.34
C PHE A 343 3.00 7.43 -0.11
N ASP A 344 2.81 7.30 -1.42
CA ASP A 344 1.51 7.31 -2.09
C ASP A 344 1.13 5.92 -2.59
N VAL A 345 -0.17 5.66 -2.76
CA VAL A 345 -0.66 4.40 -3.37
C VAL A 345 -0.10 4.22 -4.79
N SER A 346 0.68 3.16 -4.98
CA SER A 346 1.29 2.76 -6.26
C SER A 346 0.49 1.69 -7.02
N ALA A 347 -0.34 0.93 -6.30
CA ALA A 347 -1.22 -0.08 -6.86
C ALA A 347 -2.35 -0.39 -5.87
N THR A 348 -3.59 -0.31 -6.34
CA THR A 348 -4.82 -0.61 -5.57
C THR A 348 -5.12 -2.11 -5.47
N SER A 349 -4.36 -2.97 -6.17
CA SER A 349 -4.34 -4.40 -5.90
C SER A 349 -3.02 -5.09 -6.26
N VAL A 350 -2.51 -5.85 -5.30
CA VAL A 350 -1.28 -6.64 -5.36
C VAL A 350 -1.53 -8.02 -4.73
N SER A 351 -0.99 -9.07 -5.35
CA SER A 351 -0.93 -10.42 -4.80
C SER A 351 0.49 -10.75 -4.38
N CYS A 352 0.66 -11.41 -3.25
CA CYS A 352 1.94 -11.63 -2.59
C CYS A 352 2.01 -13.04 -1.99
N THR A 353 2.92 -13.88 -2.49
CA THR A 353 3.29 -15.11 -1.80
C THR A 353 4.54 -14.83 -0.96
N VAL A 354 4.52 -15.21 0.31
CA VAL A 354 5.66 -15.15 1.24
C VAL A 354 5.78 -16.49 1.95
N SER A 355 6.99 -17.07 2.00
CA SER A 355 7.23 -18.39 2.62
C SER A 355 6.26 -19.48 2.12
N GLY A 356 5.84 -19.40 0.84
CA GLY A 356 4.86 -20.29 0.23
C GLY A 356 3.38 -20.00 0.56
N VAL A 357 3.07 -19.00 1.39
CA VAL A 357 1.68 -18.60 1.71
C VAL A 357 1.23 -17.46 0.81
N PHE A 358 0.23 -17.73 -0.01
CA PHE A 358 -0.37 -16.79 -0.96
C PHE A 358 -1.37 -15.85 -0.29
N ASN A 359 -1.28 -14.55 -0.60
CA ASN A 359 -2.23 -13.51 -0.21
C ASN A 359 -2.60 -12.67 -1.45
N ASP A 360 -3.82 -12.13 -1.50
CA ASP A 360 -4.29 -11.24 -2.57
C ASP A 360 -4.98 -9.97 -2.05
N ARG A 361 -5.29 -9.06 -2.99
CA ARG A 361 -6.10 -7.86 -2.79
C ARG A 361 -5.46 -6.81 -1.88
N LEU A 362 -4.16 -6.91 -1.65
CA LEU A 362 -3.40 -5.93 -0.86
C LEU A 362 -3.22 -4.63 -1.66
N VAL A 363 -3.21 -3.48 -0.98
CA VAL A 363 -2.81 -2.19 -1.58
C VAL A 363 -1.32 -1.98 -1.35
N ARG A 364 -0.57 -1.40 -2.30
CA ARG A 364 0.89 -1.15 -2.20
C ARG A 364 1.26 0.31 -2.35
N MET A 365 2.11 0.82 -1.46
CA MET A 365 2.67 2.17 -1.51
C MET A 365 3.92 2.28 -2.41
N ASN A 366 4.25 3.48 -2.89
CA ASN A 366 5.37 3.74 -3.80
C ASN A 366 6.77 3.69 -3.14
N GLY A 367 6.84 3.46 -1.82
CA GLY A 367 8.07 3.23 -1.08
C GLY A 367 7.86 2.30 0.13
N ASN A 368 8.87 2.21 0.99
CA ASN A 368 8.85 1.35 2.17
C ASN A 368 9.45 2.06 3.40
N SER A 369 8.72 2.01 4.51
CA SER A 369 9.12 2.52 5.83
C SER A 369 8.69 1.61 6.99
N ALA A 370 7.95 0.53 6.73
CA ALA A 370 7.58 -0.46 7.75
C ALA A 370 8.77 -1.40 8.03
N ILE A 371 9.03 -1.67 9.32
CA ILE A 371 10.19 -2.48 9.76
C ILE A 371 9.79 -3.79 10.47
N GLY A 372 10.80 -4.54 10.96
CA GLY A 372 10.61 -5.75 11.76
C GLY A 372 9.69 -5.50 12.95
N GLY A 373 8.58 -6.24 13.03
CA GLY A 373 7.56 -6.06 14.06
C GLY A 373 6.56 -4.95 13.82
N ASP A 374 6.53 -4.27 12.65
CA ASP A 374 5.85 -2.98 12.47
C ASP A 374 4.51 -3.02 11.71
N SER A 375 4.19 -4.13 11.06
CA SER A 375 2.92 -4.25 10.33
C SER A 375 1.80 -4.78 11.21
N GLY A 376 0.66 -5.22 10.69
CA GLY A 376 -0.63 -5.11 11.39
C GLY A 376 -1.10 -3.67 11.54
N GLY A 377 -0.19 -2.80 12.01
CA GLY A 377 -0.09 -1.35 11.80
C GLY A 377 -1.25 -0.69 11.05
N GLY A 378 -1.96 0.24 11.69
CA GLY A 378 -3.08 0.93 11.05
C GLY A 378 -2.63 1.88 9.93
N TRP A 379 -3.00 1.59 8.67
CA TRP A 379 -3.02 2.60 7.60
C TRP A 379 -4.28 3.44 7.73
N SER A 380 -4.11 4.75 7.83
CA SER A 380 -5.14 5.71 8.20
C SER A 380 -4.90 7.08 7.58
N PHE A 381 -5.98 7.79 7.26
CA PHE A 381 -5.92 9.24 7.05
C PHE A 381 -7.02 9.89 7.89
N ASN A 382 -6.67 10.95 8.62
CA ASN A 382 -7.55 11.61 9.59
C ASN A 382 -8.13 10.60 10.62
N PHE A 383 -9.42 10.26 10.55
CA PHE A 383 -10.13 9.30 11.41
C PHE A 383 -10.64 8.06 10.64
N ARG A 384 -10.16 7.84 9.40
CA ARG A 384 -10.58 6.74 8.52
C ARG A 384 -9.57 5.61 8.51
N ALA A 385 -10.05 4.37 8.68
CA ALA A 385 -9.24 3.16 8.57
C ALA A 385 -9.19 2.66 7.11
N TYR A 386 -7.99 2.52 6.53
CA TYR A 386 -7.78 1.97 5.19
C TYR A 386 -7.42 0.48 5.24
N GLY A 387 -6.67 0.06 6.26
CA GLY A 387 -6.23 -1.32 6.36
C GLY A 387 -5.18 -1.56 7.44
N SER A 388 -4.79 -2.82 7.59
CA SER A 388 -3.66 -3.25 8.40
C SER A 388 -2.46 -3.50 7.51
N VAL A 389 -1.31 -2.88 7.78
CA VAL A 389 -0.07 -3.16 7.05
C VAL A 389 0.14 -4.69 7.05
N LYS A 390 0.58 -5.27 5.95
CA LYS A 390 0.86 -6.71 5.80
C LYS A 390 2.36 -7.03 5.86
N GLY A 391 3.17 -6.05 5.49
CA GLY A 391 4.62 -6.13 5.35
C GLY A 391 5.09 -5.43 4.08
N ILE A 392 6.14 -5.95 3.45
CA ILE A 392 6.65 -5.47 2.15
C ILE A 392 6.16 -6.41 1.05
N CYS A 393 5.90 -5.89 -0.15
CA CYS A 393 5.69 -6.71 -1.35
C CYS A 393 5.95 -5.92 -2.63
N GLY A 394 6.78 -6.47 -3.53
CA GLY A 394 7.17 -5.84 -4.78
C GLY A 394 8.03 -4.59 -4.61
N GLY A 395 8.75 -4.47 -3.49
CA GLY A 395 9.64 -3.33 -3.17
C GLY A 395 9.01 -2.18 -2.39
N GLY A 396 7.69 -2.20 -2.15
CA GLY A 396 6.99 -1.19 -1.34
C GLY A 396 6.19 -1.81 -0.18
N SER A 397 5.81 -1.00 0.80
CA SER A 397 4.88 -1.40 1.87
C SER A 397 3.53 -1.86 1.28
N VAL A 398 2.92 -2.90 1.84
CA VAL A 398 1.57 -3.37 1.49
C VAL A 398 0.64 -3.45 2.69
N PHE A 399 -0.68 -3.40 2.45
CA PHE A 399 -1.70 -3.59 3.49
C PHE A 399 -2.92 -4.41 3.08
N SER A 400 -3.45 -5.16 4.04
CA SER A 400 -4.75 -5.84 4.00
C SER A 400 -5.85 -4.78 4.19
N VAL A 401 -6.78 -4.66 3.23
CA VAL A 401 -7.79 -3.58 3.22
C VAL A 401 -8.87 -3.84 4.27
N ALA A 402 -9.17 -2.83 5.09
CA ALA A 402 -10.13 -2.93 6.21
C ALA A 402 -11.58 -3.25 5.77
N ASP A 403 -11.94 -2.81 4.55
CA ASP A 403 -13.20 -3.06 3.86
C ASP A 403 -13.43 -4.54 3.47
N LEU A 404 -12.43 -5.42 3.64
CA LEU A 404 -12.51 -6.85 3.29
C LEU A 404 -12.52 -7.78 4.52
N TYR A 405 -12.61 -7.23 5.74
CA TYR A 405 -12.45 -8.02 6.98
C TYR A 405 -13.66 -8.91 7.31
N ASP A 406 -14.87 -8.58 6.83
CA ASP A 406 -16.06 -9.41 7.03
C ASP A 406 -16.07 -10.60 6.06
N GLU A 407 -15.58 -10.41 4.84
CA GLU A 407 -15.35 -11.47 3.84
C GLU A 407 -14.17 -12.39 4.22
N ALA A 408 -13.18 -11.86 4.94
CA ALA A 408 -12.03 -12.61 5.46
C ALA A 408 -12.34 -13.40 6.75
N LEU A 409 -13.01 -12.76 7.73
CA LEU A 409 -13.09 -13.22 9.13
C LEU A 409 -14.49 -13.14 9.74
N GLY A 410 -15.48 -12.55 9.06
CA GLY A 410 -16.81 -12.29 9.62
C GLY A 410 -16.85 -11.16 10.65
N VAL A 411 -15.89 -10.22 10.60
CA VAL A 411 -15.78 -9.07 11.52
C VAL A 411 -15.61 -7.76 10.78
N THR A 412 -16.14 -6.66 11.31
CA THR A 412 -15.97 -5.31 10.74
C THR A 412 -15.20 -4.42 11.70
N VAL A 413 -14.37 -3.49 11.20
CA VAL A 413 -13.69 -2.50 12.04
C VAL A 413 -14.74 -1.65 12.77
N ARG A 414 -14.58 -1.48 14.09
CA ARG A 414 -15.54 -0.70 14.89
C ARG A 414 -15.43 0.78 14.54
N THR A 415 -16.57 1.46 14.46
CA THR A 415 -16.67 2.91 14.26
C THR A 415 -17.56 3.55 15.32
N GLN A 416 -17.26 4.78 15.76
CA GLN A 416 -18.08 5.52 16.74
C GLN A 416 -18.22 7.02 16.42
#